data_AF-A0A969BQ72-F1
#
_entry.id   AF-A0A969BQ72-F1
#
_cell.length_a   1.000
_cell.length_b   1.000
_cell.length_c   1.000
_cell.angle_alpha   90.00
_cell.angle_beta   90.00
_cell.angle_gamma   90.00
#
_symmetry.space_group_name_H-M   'P 1'
#
loop_
_entity.id
_entity.type
_entity.pdbx_description
1 polymer ?
#
loop_
_entity_poly.entity_id
_entity_poly.type
_entity_poly.pdbx_seq_one_letter_code
_entity_poly.pdbx_strand_id
1 'polypeptide(L)'
;NPLHSHAFVGPLAREFANDVPRASFGEGSDFEFLERNDFLCLMLGCDFENAGTFVFHSQACAGTIPYRSWRTLSRMCILGGEAQAKSYDFAYYARNAGAPRETRREVERRMSDMGLLRSTPTVYGKSLSFECESANRFLTQLFVSEPMICALQPAASA
;
A
#
# COMPACT_ATOMS: atom_id res chain seq x y z
N ASN A 1 -3.56 -13.03 -3.74
CA ASN A 1 -2.11 -12.91 -4.05
C ASN A 1 -1.29 -13.55 -2.90
N PRO A 2 -0.32 -14.44 -3.14
CA PRO A 2 0.50 -15.05 -2.07
C PRO A 2 1.48 -14.08 -1.38
N LEU A 3 1.71 -12.89 -1.94
CA LEU A 3 2.53 -11.83 -1.33
C LEU A 3 1.72 -10.97 -0.35
N HIS A 4 0.44 -10.74 -0.65
CA HIS A 4 -0.52 -10.04 0.20
C HIS A 4 -1.82 -10.85 0.23
N SER A 5 -1.99 -11.66 1.27
CA SER A 5 -3.23 -12.42 1.45
C SER A 5 -4.25 -11.55 2.16
N HIS A 6 -5.41 -11.38 1.54
CA HIS A 6 -6.51 -10.60 2.07
C HIS A 6 -7.76 -11.48 2.19
N ALA A 7 -8.59 -11.16 3.18
CA ALA A 7 -9.91 -11.77 3.37
C ALA A 7 -10.98 -10.71 3.13
N PHE A 8 -11.99 -11.06 2.32
CA PHE A 8 -13.08 -10.17 1.96
C PHE A 8 -14.42 -10.76 2.36
N VAL A 9 -15.30 -9.92 2.91
CA VAL A 9 -16.66 -10.28 3.30
C VAL A 9 -17.60 -9.21 2.75
N GLY A 10 -18.69 -9.64 2.13
CA GLY A 10 -19.74 -8.76 1.61
C GLY A 10 -20.02 -8.94 0.11
N PRO A 11 -20.85 -8.07 -0.48
CA PRO A 11 -21.30 -8.18 -1.87
C PRO A 11 -20.17 -8.23 -2.90
N LEU A 12 -19.07 -7.53 -2.62
CA LEU A 12 -17.90 -7.43 -3.51
C LEU A 12 -16.90 -8.60 -3.36
N ALA A 13 -17.10 -9.51 -2.39
CA ALA A 13 -16.13 -10.56 -2.11
C ALA A 13 -15.93 -11.54 -3.28
N ARG A 14 -17.00 -11.83 -4.05
CA ARG A 14 -16.90 -12.69 -5.24
C ARG A 14 -16.15 -12.02 -6.38
N GLU A 15 -16.37 -10.73 -6.58
CA GLU A 15 -15.66 -9.94 -7.58
C GLU A 15 -14.16 -9.92 -7.27
N PHE A 16 -13.82 -9.61 -6.01
CA PHE A 16 -12.44 -9.66 -5.55
C PHE A 16 -11.80 -11.05 -5.70
N ALA A 17 -12.51 -12.12 -5.33
CA ALA A 17 -11.95 -13.48 -5.37
C ALA A 17 -11.71 -14.02 -6.79
N ASN A 18 -12.40 -13.48 -7.80
CA ASN A 18 -12.24 -13.88 -9.19
C ASN A 18 -11.03 -13.23 -9.86
N ASP A 19 -10.50 -12.14 -9.29
CA ASP A 19 -9.26 -11.53 -9.73
C ASP A 19 -8.09 -12.11 -8.94
N VAL A 20 -7.05 -12.57 -9.63
CA VAL A 20 -5.81 -13.04 -8.98
C VAL A 20 -4.76 -11.97 -9.26
N PRO A 21 -4.57 -11.00 -8.34
CA PRO A 21 -3.64 -9.92 -8.56
C PRO A 21 -2.23 -10.47 -8.68
N ARG A 22 -1.56 -10.04 -9.76
CA ARG A 22 -0.17 -10.41 -10.05
C ARG A 22 0.81 -9.34 -9.58
N ALA A 23 0.32 -8.18 -9.15
CA ALA A 23 1.12 -7.13 -8.54
C ALA A 23 0.84 -7.01 -7.04
N SER A 24 1.88 -6.64 -6.29
CA SER A 24 1.80 -6.37 -4.86
C SER A 24 1.12 -5.04 -4.52
N PHE A 25 1.29 -4.05 -5.39
CA PHE A 25 0.85 -2.66 -5.27
C PHE A 25 0.57 -2.11 -6.67
N GLY A 26 0.06 -0.89 -6.79
CA GLY A 26 -0.22 -0.25 -8.09
C GLY A 26 -1.30 -0.95 -8.92
N GLU A 27 -1.22 -0.79 -10.23
CA GLU A 27 -2.14 -1.38 -11.21
C GLU A 27 -2.18 -2.92 -11.11
N GLY A 28 -3.37 -3.50 -11.14
CA GLY A 28 -3.62 -4.94 -11.02
C GLY A 28 -3.29 -5.52 -9.64
N SER A 29 -3.32 -4.70 -8.58
CA SER A 29 -3.15 -5.13 -7.18
C SER A 29 -4.45 -5.10 -6.39
N ASP A 30 -4.49 -5.80 -5.25
CA ASP A 30 -5.60 -5.75 -4.31
C ASP A 30 -5.95 -4.32 -3.88
N PHE A 31 -4.94 -3.45 -3.78
CA PHE A 31 -5.13 -2.05 -3.36
C PHE A 31 -5.82 -1.20 -4.43
N GLU A 32 -5.61 -1.51 -5.71
CA GLU A 32 -6.33 -0.85 -6.80
C GLU A 32 -7.82 -1.22 -6.76
N PHE A 33 -8.15 -2.47 -6.43
CA PHE A 33 -9.55 -2.87 -6.22
C PHE A 33 -10.19 -2.08 -5.08
N LEU A 34 -9.48 -1.91 -3.96
CA LEU A 34 -9.95 -1.11 -2.81
C LEU A 34 -10.16 0.37 -3.19
N GLU A 35 -9.24 0.94 -3.97
CA GLU A 35 -9.33 2.31 -4.49
C GLU A 35 -10.55 2.49 -5.41
N ARG A 36 -10.67 1.66 -6.45
CA ARG A 36 -11.72 1.77 -7.48
C ARG A 36 -13.14 1.60 -6.93
N ASN A 37 -13.27 0.92 -5.79
CA ASN A 37 -14.53 0.70 -5.10
C ASN A 37 -14.72 1.63 -3.88
N ASP A 38 -13.92 2.69 -3.77
CA ASP A 38 -13.99 3.73 -2.73
C ASP A 38 -14.08 3.18 -1.29
N PHE A 39 -13.20 2.21 -0.99
CA PHE A 39 -13.13 1.67 0.36
C PHE A 39 -12.60 2.71 1.35
N LEU A 40 -13.04 2.59 2.60
CA LEU A 40 -12.41 3.27 3.72
C LEU A 40 -11.29 2.41 4.29
N CYS A 41 -10.06 2.92 4.32
CA CYS A 41 -8.99 2.32 5.10
C CYS A 41 -9.19 2.68 6.58
N LEU A 42 -9.30 1.67 7.44
CA LEU A 42 -9.44 1.83 8.89
C LEU A 42 -8.27 1.15 9.60
N MET A 43 -7.54 1.94 10.38
CA MET A 43 -6.42 1.52 11.21
C MET A 43 -6.86 1.57 12.67
N LEU A 44 -7.00 0.40 13.31
CA LEU A 44 -7.53 0.27 14.67
C LEU A 44 -6.41 0.13 15.69
N GLY A 45 -6.18 1.19 16.48
CA GLY A 45 -5.16 1.17 17.53
C GLY A 45 -3.72 1.08 17.02
N CYS A 46 -3.49 1.42 15.75
CA CYS A 46 -2.18 1.43 15.12
C CYS A 46 -1.90 2.81 14.51
N ASP A 47 -0.62 3.17 14.48
CA ASP A 47 -0.17 4.41 13.85
C ASP A 47 -0.03 4.24 12.34
N PHE A 48 0.05 5.38 11.65
CA PHE A 48 0.22 5.42 10.20
C PHE A 48 1.58 4.83 9.77
N GLU A 49 2.59 4.93 10.64
CA GLU A 49 3.93 4.38 10.44
C GLU A 49 3.99 2.84 10.54
N ASN A 50 3.00 2.14 11.08
CA ASN A 50 3.02 0.68 11.10
C ASN A 50 1.90 0.08 10.24
N ALA A 51 0.78 0.80 10.06
CA ALA A 51 -0.38 0.30 9.33
C ALA A 51 -0.65 0.96 7.98
N GLY A 52 0.10 2.00 7.61
CA GLY A 52 -0.05 2.74 6.34
C GLY A 52 0.42 2.01 5.08
N THR A 53 0.08 0.71 4.91
CA THR A 53 0.48 -0.12 3.76
C THR A 53 -0.03 0.44 2.43
N PHE A 54 -1.19 1.10 2.43
CA PHE A 54 -1.78 1.74 1.24
C PHE A 54 -0.86 2.79 0.61
N VAL A 55 0.04 3.41 1.39
CA VAL A 55 1.02 4.38 0.87
C VAL A 55 1.92 3.78 -0.22
N PHE A 56 2.26 2.49 -0.12
CA PHE A 56 3.06 1.80 -1.13
C PHE A 56 2.31 1.62 -2.45
N HIS A 57 0.98 1.49 -2.40
CA HIS A 57 0.14 1.52 -3.59
C HIS A 57 0.22 2.88 -4.27
N SER A 58 0.06 3.98 -3.55
CA SER A 58 0.17 5.33 -4.12
C SER A 58 1.57 5.66 -4.67
N GLN A 59 2.63 5.16 -4.02
CA GLN A 59 4.00 5.24 -4.55
C GLN A 59 4.16 4.51 -5.87
N ALA A 60 3.63 3.28 -5.98
CA ALA A 60 3.65 2.51 -7.21
C ALA A 60 2.87 3.20 -8.34
N CYS A 61 1.74 3.84 -8.03
CA CYS A 61 0.93 4.62 -8.98
C CYS A 61 1.60 5.93 -9.42
N ALA A 62 2.46 6.53 -8.58
CA ALA A 62 3.23 7.73 -8.94
C ALA A 62 4.36 7.48 -9.96
N GLY A 63 4.66 6.21 -10.24
CA GLY A 63 5.70 5.80 -11.18
C GLY A 63 7.06 5.68 -10.49
N THR A 64 8.01 6.54 -10.86
CA THR A 64 9.42 6.39 -10.46
C THR A 64 9.68 6.94 -9.06
N ILE A 65 9.82 6.04 -8.08
CA ILE A 65 10.34 6.36 -6.74
C ILE A 65 11.80 5.93 -6.65
N PRO A 66 12.78 6.86 -6.46
CA PRO A 66 14.21 6.57 -6.63
C PRO A 66 14.78 5.43 -5.78
N TYR A 67 14.17 5.15 -4.63
CA TYR A 67 14.62 4.13 -3.67
C TYR A 67 13.79 2.84 -3.72
N ARG A 68 12.91 2.68 -4.71
CA ARG A 68 12.11 1.47 -4.92
C ARG A 68 12.23 0.97 -6.35
N SER A 69 11.98 -0.32 -6.53
CA SER A 69 11.96 -0.96 -7.85
C SER A 69 11.01 -2.15 -7.86
N TRP A 70 10.49 -2.45 -9.03
CA TRP A 70 9.77 -3.69 -9.27
C TRP A 70 10.73 -4.87 -9.33
N ARG A 71 10.37 -5.94 -8.64
CA ARG A 71 11.08 -7.23 -8.66
C ARG A 71 10.11 -8.34 -9.01
N THR A 72 10.60 -9.38 -9.68
CA THR A 72 9.81 -10.58 -9.90
C THR A 72 10.05 -11.57 -8.77
N LEU A 73 8.98 -12.03 -8.14
CA LEU A 73 9.01 -13.08 -7.12
C LEU A 73 8.20 -14.29 -7.60
N SER A 74 8.87 -15.43 -7.75
CA SER A 74 8.18 -16.69 -8.09
C SER A 74 7.60 -17.34 -6.83
N ARG A 75 6.36 -17.81 -6.89
CA ARG A 75 5.65 -18.48 -5.79
C ARG A 75 4.89 -19.69 -6.30
N MET A 76 4.95 -20.78 -5.53
CA MET A 76 4.12 -21.96 -5.78
C MET A 76 2.69 -21.67 -5.34
N CYS A 77 1.74 -21.72 -6.26
CA CYS A 77 0.33 -21.47 -6.00
C CYS A 77 -0.52 -22.58 -6.61
N ILE A 78 -1.69 -22.81 -6.04
CA ILE A 78 -2.76 -23.61 -6.63
C ILE A 78 -3.83 -22.61 -7.08
N LEU A 79 -4.08 -22.47 -8.38
CA LEU A 79 -5.13 -21.61 -8.91
C LEU A 79 -6.38 -22.43 -9.23
N GLY A 80 -7.56 -21.80 -9.20
CA GLY A 80 -8.90 -22.41 -9.28
C GLY A 80 -9.00 -23.81 -9.90
N GLY A 81 -9.25 -24.81 -9.05
CA GLY A 81 -9.51 -26.19 -9.47
C GLY A 81 -8.28 -27.00 -9.92
N GLU A 82 -7.07 -26.42 -9.90
CA GLU A 82 -5.86 -27.18 -10.17
C GLU A 82 -5.56 -28.19 -9.07
N ALA A 83 -5.12 -29.40 -9.46
CA ALA A 83 -4.80 -30.46 -8.52
C ALA A 83 -3.38 -30.34 -7.91
N GLN A 84 -2.52 -29.51 -8.52
CA GLN A 84 -1.11 -29.40 -8.14
C GLN A 84 -0.66 -27.93 -8.16
N ALA A 85 0.26 -27.60 -7.26
CA ALA A 85 0.85 -26.27 -7.23
C ALA A 85 1.75 -26.06 -8.45
N LYS A 86 1.66 -24.88 -9.06
CA LYS A 86 2.55 -24.42 -10.13
C LYS A 86 3.27 -23.14 -9.70
N SER A 87 4.44 -22.89 -10.29
CA SER A 87 5.16 -21.64 -10.05
C SER A 87 4.54 -20.52 -10.86
N TYR A 88 4.22 -19.41 -10.20
CA TYR A 88 3.75 -18.18 -10.81
C TYR A 88 4.63 -17.02 -10.40
N ASP A 89 4.84 -16.09 -11.33
CA ASP A 89 5.61 -14.88 -11.11
C ASP A 89 4.72 -13.72 -10.71
N PHE A 90 5.15 -12.98 -9.68
CA PHE A 90 4.46 -11.83 -9.13
C PHE A 90 5.37 -10.60 -9.11
N ALA A 91 4.82 -9.45 -9.47
CA ALA A 91 5.49 -8.15 -9.41
C ALA A 91 5.45 -7.61 -7.97
N TYR A 92 6.62 -7.55 -7.34
CA TYR A 92 6.82 -7.06 -5.98
C TYR A 92 7.49 -5.69 -5.96
N TYR A 93 6.81 -4.68 -5.42
CA TYR A 93 7.33 -3.33 -5.32
C TYR A 93 8.21 -3.19 -4.06
N ALA A 94 9.50 -3.36 -4.24
CA ALA A 94 10.46 -3.50 -3.16
C ALA A 94 11.29 -2.23 -2.97
N ARG A 95 11.71 -1.99 -1.73
CA ARG A 95 12.81 -1.07 -1.43
C ARG A 95 14.13 -1.61 -2.01
N ASN A 96 14.93 -0.70 -2.58
CA ASN A 96 16.23 -1.04 -3.14
C ASN A 96 17.22 -1.44 -2.04
N ALA A 97 18.16 -2.33 -2.36
CA ALA A 97 19.24 -2.65 -1.43
C ALA A 97 20.10 -1.40 -1.20
N GLY A 98 20.44 -1.09 0.05
CA GLY A 98 21.19 0.12 0.41
C GLY A 98 20.39 1.43 0.36
N ALA A 99 19.12 1.39 -0.01
CA ALA A 99 18.26 2.57 0.03
C ALA A 99 18.09 3.11 1.47
N PRO A 100 17.77 4.42 1.61
CA PRO A 100 17.40 5.00 2.88
C PRO A 100 16.30 4.21 3.60
N ARG A 101 16.26 4.31 4.93
CA ARG A 101 15.08 3.86 5.68
C ARG A 101 13.89 4.74 5.31
N GLU A 102 12.68 4.22 5.48
CA GLU A 102 11.46 4.95 5.17
C GLU A 102 10.79 5.44 6.46
N THR A 103 10.11 6.58 6.37
CA THR A 103 9.11 7.05 7.35
C THR A 103 7.90 7.59 6.60
N ARG A 104 6.72 7.48 7.20
CA ARG A 104 5.46 8.04 6.69
C ARG A 104 4.95 9.21 7.53
N ARG A 105 5.74 9.70 8.49
CA ARG A 105 5.34 10.82 9.37
C ARG A 105 4.96 12.08 8.60
N GLU A 106 5.76 12.46 7.61
CA GLU A 106 5.46 13.67 6.82
C GLU A 106 4.22 13.48 5.95
N VAL A 107 4.03 12.28 5.38
CA VAL A 107 2.81 11.92 4.65
C VAL A 107 1.59 11.98 5.56
N GLU A 108 1.65 11.37 6.75
CA GLU A 108 0.59 11.40 7.76
C GLU A 108 0.21 12.84 8.12
N ARG A 109 1.22 13.69 8.37
CA ARG A 109 1.04 15.10 8.69
C ARG A 109 0.31 15.83 7.56
N ARG A 110 0.75 15.68 6.31
CA ARG A 110 0.15 16.33 5.14
C ARG A 110 -1.29 15.88 4.90
N MET A 111 -1.57 14.58 5.03
CA MET A 111 -2.94 14.08 4.92
C MET A 111 -3.84 14.63 6.04
N SER A 112 -3.30 14.76 7.25
CA SER A 112 -4.03 15.35 8.39
C SER A 112 -4.35 16.83 8.15
N ASP A 113 -3.36 17.62 7.70
CA ASP A 113 -3.52 19.05 7.41
C ASP A 113 -4.58 19.31 6.33
N MET A 114 -4.72 18.39 5.38
CA MET A 114 -5.73 18.46 4.32
C MET A 114 -7.10 17.88 4.71
N GLY A 115 -7.25 17.36 5.92
CA GLY A 115 -8.49 16.72 6.38
C GLY A 115 -8.77 15.35 5.72
N LEU A 116 -7.79 14.78 5.00
CA LEU A 116 -7.90 13.46 4.36
C LEU A 116 -7.72 12.32 5.37
N LEU A 117 -6.98 12.56 6.45
CA LEU A 117 -6.78 11.60 7.53
C LEU A 117 -7.62 11.96 8.76
N ARG A 118 -8.64 11.16 9.05
CA ARG A 118 -9.42 11.26 10.27
C ARG A 118 -8.73 10.50 11.39
N SER A 119 -8.87 11.01 12.60
CA SER A 119 -8.22 10.48 13.80
C SER A 119 -9.17 10.53 14.99
N THR A 120 -9.28 9.43 15.74
CA THR A 120 -10.00 9.41 17.01
C THR A 120 -9.22 8.62 18.08
N PRO A 121 -9.13 9.11 19.32
CA PRO A 121 -8.56 8.33 20.42
C PRO A 121 -9.42 7.08 20.70
N THR A 122 -8.76 6.00 21.11
CA THR A 122 -9.40 4.75 21.57
C THR A 122 -8.74 4.26 22.85
N VAL A 123 -9.32 3.26 23.50
CA VAL A 123 -8.80 2.68 24.76
C VAL A 123 -7.34 2.22 24.62
N TYR A 124 -6.94 1.75 23.44
CA TYR A 124 -5.61 1.20 23.18
C TYR A 124 -4.73 2.11 22.29
N GLY A 125 -5.07 3.39 22.15
CA GLY A 125 -4.28 4.35 21.40
C GLY A 125 -5.12 5.26 20.53
N LYS A 126 -4.88 5.24 19.22
CA LYS A 126 -5.56 6.08 18.24
C LYS A 126 -5.98 5.21 17.07
N SER A 127 -7.19 5.46 16.57
CA SER A 127 -7.64 4.91 15.29
C SER A 127 -7.58 5.99 14.23
N LEU A 128 -7.19 5.58 13.03
CA LEU A 128 -7.06 6.44 11.88
C LEU A 128 -7.94 5.93 10.75
N SER A 129 -8.47 6.82 9.92
CA SER A 129 -9.16 6.41 8.70
C SER A 129 -9.02 7.42 7.57
N PHE A 130 -9.07 6.93 6.33
CA PHE A 130 -9.09 7.73 5.11
C PHE A 130 -9.80 6.97 3.99
N GLU A 131 -10.38 7.69 3.05
CA GLU A 131 -10.98 7.13 1.82
C GLU A 131 -9.87 6.80 0.83
N CYS A 132 -9.85 5.57 0.30
CA CYS A 132 -8.76 5.06 -0.53
C CYS A 132 -8.58 5.88 -1.81
N GLU A 133 -9.67 6.23 -2.50
CA GLU A 133 -9.60 7.02 -3.74
C GLU A 133 -9.04 8.43 -3.50
N SER A 134 -9.65 9.16 -2.55
CA SER A 134 -9.22 10.51 -2.16
C SER A 134 -7.77 10.55 -1.69
N ALA A 135 -7.37 9.57 -0.86
CA ALA A 135 -6.00 9.45 -0.41
C ALA A 135 -5.04 9.14 -1.56
N ASN A 136 -5.37 8.18 -2.43
CA ASN A 136 -4.49 7.81 -3.54
C ASN A 136 -4.24 8.99 -4.47
N ARG A 137 -5.30 9.71 -4.86
CA ARG A 137 -5.21 10.89 -5.72
C ARG A 137 -4.24 11.93 -5.16
N PHE A 138 -4.35 12.25 -3.87
CA PHE A 138 -3.45 13.18 -3.21
C PHE A 138 -2.02 12.64 -3.11
N LEU A 139 -1.86 11.41 -2.62
CA LEU A 139 -0.55 10.81 -2.38
C LEU A 139 0.24 10.61 -3.67
N THR A 140 -0.40 10.18 -4.74
CA THR A 140 0.24 10.04 -6.05
C THR A 140 0.78 11.38 -6.55
N GLN A 141 0.00 12.46 -6.44
CA GLN A 141 0.50 13.81 -6.79
C GLN A 141 1.68 14.23 -5.90
N LEU A 142 1.58 13.99 -4.59
CA LEU A 142 2.64 14.28 -3.63
C LEU A 142 3.94 13.52 -3.96
N PHE A 143 3.83 12.25 -4.35
CA PHE A 143 5.00 11.45 -4.72
C PHE A 143 5.58 11.82 -6.09
N VAL A 144 4.77 12.34 -7.01
CA VAL A 144 5.29 12.92 -8.26
C VAL A 144 6.08 14.19 -7.97
N SER A 145 5.58 15.07 -7.09
CA SER A 145 6.27 16.34 -6.77
C SER A 145 7.44 16.18 -5.82
N GLU A 146 7.33 15.27 -4.85
CA GLU A 146 8.28 15.06 -3.76
C GLU A 146 8.62 13.55 -3.63
N PRO A 147 9.26 12.92 -4.62
CA PRO A 147 9.47 11.46 -4.64
C PRO A 147 10.28 10.92 -3.46
N MET A 148 11.07 11.78 -2.80
CA MET A 148 11.90 11.46 -1.64
C MET A 148 11.22 11.71 -0.28
N ILE A 149 9.95 12.11 -0.23
CA ILE A 149 9.28 12.54 1.01
C ILE A 149 9.26 11.48 2.12
N CYS A 150 9.22 10.19 1.76
CA CYS A 150 9.28 9.10 2.73
C CYS A 150 10.71 8.65 3.07
N ALA A 151 11.75 9.12 2.36
CA ALA A 151 13.12 8.69 2.60
C ALA A 151 13.70 9.42 3.83
N LEU A 152 14.07 8.67 4.86
CA LEU A 152 14.83 9.22 5.98
C LEU A 152 16.20 9.63 5.48
N GLN A 153 16.51 10.93 5.56
CA GLN A 153 17.86 11.39 5.28
C GLN A 153 18.84 10.73 6.26
N PRO A 154 20.06 10.38 5.82
CA PRO A 154 21.12 10.03 6.75
C PRO A 154 21.20 11.13 7.81
N ALA A 155 21.30 10.75 9.09
CA ALA A 155 21.63 11.74 10.11
C ALA A 155 22.86 12.50 9.61
N ALA A 156 22.76 13.82 9.51
CA ALA A 156 23.92 14.63 9.18
C ALA A 156 25.01 14.21 10.16
N SER A 157 26.15 13.75 9.63
CA SER A 157 27.29 13.39 10.45
C SER A 157 27.67 14.64 11.24
N ALA A 158 27.33 14.62 12.54
CA ALA A 158 27.65 15.68 13.49
C ALA A 158 29.15 15.71 13.76
#